data_AF-A0A6N8UW76-F1
#
_entry.id   AF-A0A6N8UW76-F1
#
_cell.length_a   1.000
_cell.length_b   1.000
_cell.length_c   1.000
_cell.angle_alpha   90.00
_cell.angle_beta   90.00
_cell.angle_gamma   90.00
#
_symmetry.space_group_name_H-M   'P 1'
#
loop_
_entity.id
_entity.type
_entity.pdbx_description
1 polymer ?
#
loop_
_entity_poly.entity_id
_entity_poly.type
_entity_poly.pdbx_seq_one_letter_code
_entity_poly.pdbx_strand_id
1 'polypeptide(L)' 'MDIFDVVRASPAPGLSLSVSGPMARTVDSLGAANYVMRAASELRERAGVSAGAALH' A
#
# COMPACT_ATOMS: atom_id res chain seq x y z
N MET A 1 15.76 -15.81 -13.13
CA MET A 1 14.81 -14.69 -13.19
C MET A 1 14.25 -14.57 -11.80
N ASP A 2 14.53 -13.45 -11.14
CA ASP A 2 14.00 -13.21 -9.80
C ASP A 2 12.55 -12.74 -9.96
N ILE A 3 11.65 -13.37 -9.22
CA ILE A 3 10.22 -13.05 -9.22
C ILE A 3 9.94 -12.39 -7.88
N PHE A 4 9.69 -11.09 -7.90
CA PHE A 4 9.45 -10.29 -6.72
C PHE A 4 8.53 -9.12 -7.06
N ASP A 5 7.82 -8.65 -6.03
CA ASP A 5 7.11 -7.38 -6.05
C ASP A 5 7.97 -6.28 -5.43
N VAL A 6 7.76 -5.04 -5.86
CA VAL A 6 8.44 -3.86 -5.31
C VAL A 6 7.40 -2.95 -4.71
N VAL A 7 7.57 -2.58 -3.44
CA VAL A 7 6.73 -1.58 -2.78
C VAL A 7 7.55 -0.31 -2.58
N ARG A 8 7.04 0.80 -3.10
CA ARG A 8 7.57 2.15 -2.87
C ARG A 8 6.60 2.95 -2.02
N ALA A 9 7.14 3.76 -1.11
CA ALA A 9 6.36 4.62 -0.26
C ALA A 9 6.86 6.07 -0.34
N SER A 10 5.93 7.02 -0.38
CA SER A 10 6.21 8.45 -0.24
C SER A 10 5.23 9.10 0.74
N PRO A 11 5.62 10.21 1.41
CA PRO A 11 4.70 10.94 2.29
C PRO A 11 3.48 11.46 1.52
N ALA A 12 2.29 11.34 2.13
CA ALA A 12 1.05 11.86 1.54
C ALA A 12 0.06 12.34 2.62
N PRO A 13 -0.93 13.19 2.29
CA PRO A 13 -1.94 13.63 3.26
C PRO A 13 -2.83 12.49 3.78
N GLY A 14 -3.02 11.44 2.98
CA GLY A 14 -3.83 10.26 3.32
C GLY A 14 -3.15 8.97 2.89
N LEU A 15 -3.62 7.85 3.43
CA LEU A 15 -3.13 6.53 3.03
C LEU A 15 -3.79 6.11 1.71
N SER A 16 -2.98 5.77 0.72
CA SER A 16 -3.43 5.29 -0.59
C SER A 16 -2.50 4.21 -1.13
N LEU A 17 -3.05 3.32 -1.96
CA LEU A 17 -2.30 2.30 -2.68
C LEU A 17 -2.68 2.35 -4.15
N SER A 18 -1.67 2.26 -5.00
CA SER A 18 -1.80 2.05 -6.44
C SER A 18 -0.95 0.84 -6.80
N VAL A 19 -1.38 0.02 -7.76
CA VAL A 19 -0.62 -1.17 -8.18
C VAL A 19 -0.41 -1.13 -9.68
N SER A 20 0.77 -1.53 -10.13
CA SER A 20 1.07 -1.69 -11.55
C SER A 20 1.49 -3.13 -11.86
N GLY A 21 1.49 -3.48 -13.14
CA GLY A 21 1.87 -4.81 -13.63
C GLY A 21 0.68 -5.74 -13.92
N PRO A 22 0.98 -7.00 -14.27
CA PRO A 22 -0.02 -7.91 -14.83
C PRO A 22 -1.24 -8.17 -13.96
N MET A 23 -1.08 -8.09 -12.63
CA MET A 23 -2.12 -8.39 -11.65
C MET A 23 -2.83 -7.15 -11.10
N ALA A 24 -2.49 -5.94 -11.56
CA ALA A 24 -2.97 -4.69 -10.99
C ALA A 24 -4.50 -4.63 -10.83
N ARG A 25 -5.26 -5.00 -11.87
CA ARG A 25 -6.74 -4.97 -11.83
C ARG A 25 -7.33 -5.85 -10.73
N THR A 26 -6.76 -7.04 -10.53
CA THR A 26 -7.21 -7.97 -9.48
C THR A 26 -6.91 -7.39 -8.10
N VAL A 27 -5.72 -6.81 -7.94
CA VAL A 27 -5.27 -6.26 -6.66
C VAL A 27 -6.02 -4.97 -6.30
N ASP A 28 -6.27 -4.08 -7.26
CA ASP A 28 -7.03 -2.84 -7.06
C ASP A 28 -8.47 -3.12 -6.59
N SER A 29 -9.05 -4.23 -7.05
CA SER A 29 -10.41 -4.65 -6.64
C SER A 29 -10.52 -5.04 -5.16
N LEU A 30 -9.39 -5.31 -4.49
CA LEU A 30 -9.37 -5.73 -3.08
C LEU A 30 -9.61 -4.56 -2.13
N GLY A 31 -9.27 -3.32 -2.52
CA GLY A 31 -9.40 -2.14 -1.65
C GLY A 31 -8.79 -2.36 -0.25
N ALA A 32 -9.62 -2.24 0.80
CA ALA A 32 -9.20 -2.44 2.19
C ALA A 32 -8.85 -3.89 2.56
N ALA A 33 -9.23 -4.87 1.74
CA ALA A 33 -8.81 -6.26 1.92
C ALA A 33 -7.35 -6.50 1.47
N ASN A 34 -6.72 -5.52 0.81
CA ASN A 34 -5.32 -5.60 0.42
C ASN A 34 -4.41 -5.60 1.67
N TYR A 35 -3.55 -6.60 1.81
CA TYR A 35 -2.66 -6.74 2.95
C TYR A 35 -1.63 -5.61 3.09
N VAL A 36 -1.20 -4.99 1.98
CA VAL A 36 -0.32 -3.82 2.00
C VAL A 36 -1.05 -2.62 2.63
N MET A 37 -2.32 -2.40 2.26
CA MET A 37 -3.15 -1.34 2.85
C MET A 37 -3.39 -1.57 4.35
N ARG A 38 -3.67 -2.82 4.73
CA ARG A 38 -3.87 -3.19 6.14
C ARG A 38 -2.59 -2.99 6.95
N ALA A 39 -1.46 -3.50 6.46
CA ALA A 39 -0.17 -3.36 7.12
C ALA A 39 0.23 -1.88 7.30
N ALA A 40 0.00 -1.04 6.28
CA ALA A 40 0.30 0.38 6.38
C ALA A 40 -0.62 1.11 7.37
N SER A 41 -1.90 0.75 7.43
CA SER A 41 -2.85 1.29 8.41
C SER A 41 -2.44 0.91 9.83
N GLU A 42 -2.14 -0.37 10.07
CA GLU A 42 -1.71 -0.88 11.38
C GLU A 42 -0.36 -0.29 11.81
N LEU A 43 0.58 -0.13 10.88
CA LEU A 43 1.88 0.49 11.15
C LEU A 43 1.70 1.96 11.56
N ARG A 44 0.86 2.71 10.85
CA ARG A 44 0.55 4.11 11.17
C ARG A 44 -0.02 4.24 12.58
N GLU A 45 -0.99 3.39 12.93
CA GLU A 45 -1.60 3.35 14.26
C GLU A 45 -0.58 3.02 15.35
N ARG A 46 0.23 1.97 15.16
CA ARG A 46 1.25 1.57 16.13
C ARG A 46 2.37 2.59 16.31
N ALA A 47 2.74 3.30 15.25
CA ALA A 47 3.75 4.35 15.30
C ALA A 47 3.22 5.66 15.90
N GLY A 48 1.91 5.79 16.13
CA GLY A 48 1.29 7.04 16.58
C GLY A 48 1.42 8.18 15.57
N VAL A 49 1.58 7.85 14.28
CA VAL A 49 1.77 8.83 13.20
C VAL A 49 0.42 9.18 12.60
N SER A 50 0.12 10.47 12.45
CA SER A 50 -1.10 10.92 11.77
C SER A 50 -0.91 11.16 10.27
N ALA A 51 0.34 11.29 9.82
CA ALA A 51 0.67 11.45 8.40
C ALA A 51 0.26 10.20 7.58
N GLY A 52 -0.19 10.43 6.35
CA GLY A 52 -0.49 9.38 5.39
C GLY A 52 0.73 8.96 4.57
N ALA A 53 0.52 7.96 3.72
CA ALA A 53 1.52 7.47 2.78
C ALA A 53 0.86 7.12 1.45
N ALA A 54 1.52 7.47 0.35
CA ALA A 54 1.19 6.95 -0.97
C ALA A 54 2.07 5.72 -1.23
N LEU A 55 1.43 4.59 -1.49
CA LEU A 55 2.08 3.31 -1.77
C LEU A 55 1.92 2.96 -3.25
N HIS A 56 2.99 2.44 -3.85
CA HIS A 56 3.01 1.94 -5.22
C HIS A 56 3.74 0.60 -5.32
#